data_AF-A0A7L1LYY5-F1
#
_entry.id   AF-A0A7L1LYY5-F1
#
_cell.length_a   1.000
_cell.length_b   1.000
_cell.length_c   1.000
_cell.angle_alpha   90.00
_cell.angle_beta   90.00
_cell.angle_gamma   90.00
#
_symmetry.space_group_name_H-M   'P 1'
#
loop_
_entity.id
_entity.type
_entity.pdbx_description
1 polymer ?
#
loop_
_entity_poly.entity_id
_entity_poly.type
_entity_poly.pdbx_seq_one_letter_code
_entity_poly.pdbx_strand_id
1 'polypeptide(L)'
;PSPPSHGDAPGGLQPPIPVPRGAGWGHSAVPGTHRPRSPPGEKTKGMMGVSELLISTCVQCVLFSLLSAQPLLVVGFSGPLLVFEEAFYSFCSSNGLEYIVGRVWIGFWLILLVLVVVACEGSFLVRYLSRYTQEIFSFLISLIFIFETFSKLVTIFKDHPLKEEYPKGEVPQPNTALLSLVLMAGTFFLAFFLRKFKNSSFLPGKVRRLIGDFGVPISIFIMALADFFITDTYTQKLSVPKGLQVTNATARTWFIHPMGERTPFPIWMMFASVIPALLVFILIFLETQITT
;
A
#
# COMPACT_ATOMS: atom_id res chain seq x y z
N PRO A 1 -45.83 -52.35 27.63
CA PRO A 1 -45.95 -50.86 27.52
C PRO A 1 -44.90 -50.20 28.44
N SER A 2 -43.99 -49.47 27.81
CA SER A 2 -42.71 -48.86 28.24
C SER A 2 -42.71 -48.01 29.52
N PRO A 3 -41.55 -47.88 30.21
CA PRO A 3 -40.65 -46.70 30.05
C PRO A 3 -39.12 -47.05 30.17
N PRO A 4 -38.14 -46.15 30.52
CA PRO A 4 -37.26 -45.41 29.59
C PRO A 4 -35.70 -45.48 29.84
N SER A 5 -34.91 -44.74 29.02
CA SER A 5 -33.62 -44.03 29.29
C SER A 5 -32.25 -44.43 28.62
N HIS A 6 -31.55 -43.38 28.11
CA HIS A 6 -30.09 -43.08 27.93
C HIS A 6 -29.09 -43.89 27.05
N GLY A 7 -28.25 -43.17 26.26
CA GLY A 7 -26.77 -43.40 26.20
C GLY A 7 -26.03 -43.48 24.84
N ASP A 8 -25.31 -42.40 24.48
CA ASP A 8 -23.94 -42.27 23.89
C ASP A 8 -23.47 -42.74 22.48
N ALA A 9 -22.68 -41.86 21.83
CA ALA A 9 -21.84 -41.99 20.61
C ALA A 9 -20.44 -42.63 20.94
N PRO A 10 -19.36 -42.73 20.11
CA PRO A 10 -18.96 -41.93 18.91
C PRO A 10 -18.11 -42.63 17.79
N GLY A 11 -17.64 -41.87 16.79
CA GLY A 11 -16.29 -42.05 16.20
C GLY A 11 -16.15 -42.44 14.72
N GLY A 12 -15.85 -41.47 13.85
CA GLY A 12 -15.34 -41.71 12.50
C GLY A 12 -14.71 -40.46 11.90
N LEU A 13 -13.39 -40.32 12.03
CA LEU A 13 -12.58 -39.29 11.36
C LEU A 13 -12.61 -39.49 9.84
N GLN A 14 -13.07 -38.50 9.08
CA GLN A 14 -12.74 -38.38 7.65
C GLN A 14 -11.41 -37.63 7.48
N PRO A 15 -10.53 -38.03 6.54
CA PRO A 15 -9.25 -37.37 6.35
C PRO A 15 -9.43 -35.98 5.73
N PRO A 16 -8.52 -35.02 6.00
CA PRO A 16 -8.58 -33.69 5.42
C PRO A 16 -8.35 -33.74 3.91
N ILE A 17 -9.22 -33.09 3.15
CA ILE A 17 -9.11 -32.93 1.69
C ILE A 17 -7.89 -32.04 1.39
N PRO A 18 -6.98 -32.43 0.47
CA PRO A 18 -5.83 -31.61 0.12
C PRO A 18 -6.30 -30.34 -0.62
N VAL A 19 -6.01 -29.17 -0.05
CA VAL A 19 -6.19 -27.89 -0.75
C VAL A 19 -5.18 -27.83 -1.91
N PRO A 20 -5.59 -27.64 -3.18
CA PRO A 20 -4.67 -27.63 -4.30
C PRO A 20 -3.70 -26.44 -4.19
N ARG A 21 -2.42 -26.74 -4.03
CA ARG A 21 -1.32 -25.78 -4.22
C ARG A 21 -1.20 -25.50 -5.72
N GLY A 22 -1.70 -24.34 -6.15
CA GLY A 22 -1.46 -23.79 -7.48
C GLY A 22 -2.56 -24.06 -8.49
N ALA A 23 -3.57 -23.19 -8.53
CA ALA A 23 -4.37 -22.95 -9.73
C ALA A 23 -4.36 -21.43 -9.97
N GLY A 24 -3.89 -21.02 -11.14
CA GLY A 24 -3.93 -19.64 -11.59
C GLY A 24 -5.38 -19.18 -11.70
N TRP A 25 -5.71 -18.08 -11.03
CA TRP A 25 -7.03 -17.49 -11.11
C TRP A 25 -7.14 -16.65 -12.37
N GLY A 26 -7.62 -17.29 -13.45
CA GLY A 26 -8.29 -16.62 -14.54
C GLY A 26 -9.65 -16.09 -14.08
N HIS A 27 -9.98 -14.90 -14.58
CA HIS A 27 -11.16 -14.10 -14.27
C HIS A 27 -12.49 -14.85 -14.05
N SER A 28 -13.18 -14.49 -12.96
CA SER A 28 -14.64 -14.33 -12.95
C SER A 28 -14.99 -13.21 -11.97
N ALA A 29 -15.46 -12.09 -12.51
CA ALA A 29 -15.78 -10.88 -11.78
C ALA A 29 -17.19 -11.00 -11.18
N VAL A 30 -17.30 -10.96 -9.85
CA VAL A 30 -18.57 -10.67 -9.18
C VAL A 30 -18.75 -9.14 -9.16
N PRO A 31 -19.82 -8.58 -9.73
CA PRO A 31 -20.10 -7.14 -9.70
C PRO A 31 -20.85 -6.78 -8.42
N GLY A 32 -20.36 -5.78 -7.66
CA GLY A 32 -21.15 -5.11 -6.61
C GLY A 32 -20.57 -5.02 -5.20
N THR A 33 -19.38 -5.56 -4.91
CA THR A 33 -18.73 -5.35 -3.60
C THR A 33 -17.82 -4.13 -3.63
N HIS A 34 -18.06 -3.15 -2.75
CA HIS A 34 -17.11 -2.10 -2.43
C HIS A 34 -15.85 -2.76 -1.83
N ARG A 35 -14.87 -3.04 -2.70
CA ARG A 35 -13.59 -3.69 -2.34
C ARG A 35 -12.72 -2.79 -1.46
N PRO A 36 -11.86 -3.35 -0.59
CA PRO A 36 -10.89 -2.58 0.17
C PRO A 36 -9.97 -1.77 -0.71
N ARG A 37 -9.30 -0.77 -0.12
CA ARG A 37 -8.21 -0.05 -0.78
C ARG A 37 -7.12 -1.03 -1.17
N SER A 38 -7.23 -1.44 -2.40
CA SER A 38 -6.42 -2.37 -3.12
C SER A 38 -5.10 -1.72 -3.56
N PRO A 39 -4.09 -2.50 -4.00
CA PRO A 39 -2.85 -1.95 -4.55
C PRO A 39 -3.13 -0.89 -5.63
N PRO A 40 -2.20 0.05 -5.92
CA PRO A 40 -2.40 1.06 -6.97
C PRO A 40 -2.97 0.50 -8.28
N GLY A 41 -2.61 -0.76 -8.59
CA GLY A 41 -3.14 -1.55 -9.70
C GLY A 41 -4.65 -1.64 -9.71
N GLU A 42 -5.27 -2.11 -8.64
CA GLU A 42 -6.72 -2.30 -8.61
C GLU A 42 -7.49 -0.97 -8.58
N LYS A 43 -6.90 0.10 -8.02
CA LYS A 43 -7.48 1.46 -8.04
C LYS A 43 -7.51 2.08 -9.43
N THR A 44 -6.55 1.70 -10.27
CA THR A 44 -6.43 2.16 -11.67
C THR A 44 -6.89 1.10 -12.68
N LYS A 45 -7.69 0.10 -12.27
CA LYS A 45 -8.12 -1.05 -13.10
C LYS A 45 -6.97 -1.76 -13.84
N GLY A 46 -5.79 -1.81 -13.23
CA GLY A 46 -4.58 -2.44 -13.74
C GLY A 46 -3.71 -1.53 -14.63
N MET A 47 -4.01 -0.24 -14.73
CA MET A 47 -3.24 0.70 -15.58
C MET A 47 -1.90 1.13 -14.94
N MET A 48 -1.77 1.05 -13.61
CA MET A 48 -0.52 1.21 -12.89
C MET A 48 -0.49 0.28 -11.68
N GLY A 49 0.36 -0.73 -11.67
CA GLY A 49 0.44 -1.66 -10.54
C GLY A 49 1.75 -1.62 -9.76
N VAL A 50 1.92 -2.68 -8.97
CA VAL A 50 2.96 -2.80 -7.95
C VAL A 50 4.34 -2.93 -8.59
N SER A 51 4.46 -3.63 -9.72
CA SER A 51 5.71 -3.81 -10.47
C SER A 51 6.34 -2.49 -10.94
N GLU A 52 5.55 -1.61 -11.54
CA GLU A 52 6.00 -0.32 -12.05
C GLU A 52 6.43 0.58 -10.91
N LEU A 53 5.69 0.55 -9.80
CA LEU A 53 6.06 1.28 -8.60
C LEU A 53 7.38 0.79 -8.00
N LEU A 54 7.56 -0.54 -7.89
CA LEU A 54 8.79 -1.14 -7.38
C LEU A 54 10.01 -0.79 -8.25
N ILE A 55 9.89 -0.88 -9.57
CA ILE A 55 10.98 -0.48 -10.50
C ILE A 55 11.26 1.02 -10.36
N SER A 56 10.21 1.85 -10.36
CA SER A 56 10.36 3.31 -10.23
C SER A 56 11.08 3.67 -8.93
N THR A 57 10.61 3.17 -7.79
CA THR A 57 11.22 3.45 -6.49
C THR A 57 12.65 2.92 -6.43
N CYS A 58 12.94 1.73 -6.94
CA CYS A 58 14.29 1.18 -6.95
C CYS A 58 15.26 2.07 -7.75
N VAL A 59 14.91 2.43 -8.99
CA VAL A 59 15.74 3.29 -9.85
C VAL A 59 15.90 4.68 -9.25
N GLN A 60 14.81 5.27 -8.75
CA GLN A 60 14.82 6.59 -8.13
C GLN A 60 15.67 6.61 -6.86
N CYS A 61 15.59 5.59 -5.99
CA CYS A 61 16.42 5.50 -4.79
C CYS A 61 17.90 5.37 -5.13
N VAL A 62 18.26 4.55 -6.14
CA VAL A 62 19.66 4.41 -6.57
C VAL A 62 20.19 5.76 -7.09
N LEU A 63 19.48 6.40 -8.02
CA LEU A 63 19.89 7.70 -8.56
C LEU A 63 19.96 8.79 -7.48
N PHE A 64 18.97 8.85 -6.60
CA PHE A 64 18.93 9.83 -5.51
C PHE A 64 20.04 9.60 -4.50
N SER A 65 20.35 8.35 -4.15
CA SER A 65 21.44 8.05 -3.20
C SER A 65 22.82 8.46 -3.72
N LEU A 66 23.02 8.45 -5.04
CA LEU A 66 24.29 8.82 -5.68
C LEU A 66 24.44 10.32 -5.91
N LEU A 67 23.33 11.02 -6.20
CA LEU A 67 23.35 12.41 -6.69
C LEU A 67 22.73 13.44 -5.73
N SER A 68 22.09 13.02 -4.63
CA SER A 68 21.43 13.94 -3.71
C SER A 68 22.39 14.59 -2.72
N ALA A 69 22.01 15.78 -2.26
CA ALA A 69 22.70 16.48 -1.17
C ALA A 69 22.42 15.86 0.21
N GLN A 70 21.32 15.12 0.36
CA GLN A 70 20.88 14.48 1.62
C GLN A 70 20.46 13.02 1.37
N PRO A 71 21.41 12.07 1.35
CA PRO A 71 21.11 10.66 1.06
C PRO A 71 20.35 9.94 2.18
N LEU A 72 20.13 10.59 3.33
CA LEU A 72 19.29 10.08 4.41
C LEU A 72 17.79 10.15 4.06
N LEU A 73 17.40 10.99 3.10
CA LEU A 73 16.01 11.12 2.67
C LEU A 73 15.62 9.92 1.80
N VAL A 74 14.59 9.19 2.23
CA VAL A 74 14.03 8.06 1.49
C VAL A 74 12.90 8.56 0.60
N VAL A 75 13.16 8.59 -0.71
CA VAL A 75 12.14 8.94 -1.71
C VAL A 75 11.25 7.72 -1.94
N GLY A 76 9.95 7.90 -1.78
CA GLY A 76 8.97 6.83 -1.95
C GLY A 76 7.60 7.37 -2.31
N PHE A 77 6.70 6.45 -2.64
CA PHE A 77 5.31 6.78 -2.91
C PHE A 77 4.57 7.05 -1.60
N SER A 78 3.88 8.19 -1.51
CA SER A 78 3.19 8.63 -0.30
C SER A 78 1.67 8.47 -0.38
N GLY A 79 1.02 8.43 0.78
CA GLY A 79 -0.45 8.33 0.88
C GLY A 79 -1.17 9.46 0.13
N PRO A 80 -0.79 10.74 0.29
CA PRO A 80 -1.37 11.85 -0.46
C PRO A 80 -1.24 11.70 -1.99
N LEU A 81 -0.09 11.22 -2.47
CA LEU A 81 0.11 10.94 -3.90
C LEU A 81 -0.82 9.82 -4.40
N LEU A 82 -1.07 8.79 -3.59
CA LEU A 82 -2.04 7.75 -3.92
C LEU A 82 -3.45 8.32 -4.11
N VAL A 83 -3.89 9.19 -3.19
CA VAL A 83 -5.21 9.81 -3.25
C VAL A 83 -5.34 10.71 -4.48
N PHE A 84 -4.29 11.46 -4.81
CA PHE A 84 -4.23 12.24 -6.04
C PHE A 84 -4.39 11.36 -7.28
N GLU A 85 -3.64 10.25 -7.36
CA GLU A 85 -3.71 9.33 -8.50
C GLU A 85 -5.10 8.68 -8.64
N GLU A 86 -5.75 8.31 -7.53
CA GLU A 86 -7.13 7.79 -7.53
C GLU A 86 -8.13 8.84 -8.05
N ALA A 87 -8.01 10.08 -7.59
CA ALA A 87 -8.86 11.19 -8.04
C ALA A 87 -8.64 11.51 -9.52
N PHE A 88 -7.38 11.57 -9.97
CA PHE A 88 -7.03 11.86 -11.36
C PHE A 88 -7.48 10.74 -12.30
N TYR A 89 -7.34 9.48 -11.89
CA TYR A 89 -7.86 8.33 -12.63
C TYR A 89 -9.39 8.39 -12.77
N SER A 90 -10.11 8.68 -11.69
CA SER A 90 -11.58 8.83 -11.71
C SER A 90 -12.03 9.97 -12.63
N PHE A 91 -11.33 11.11 -12.57
CA PHE A 91 -11.56 12.24 -13.46
C PHE A 91 -11.35 11.86 -14.93
N CYS A 92 -10.25 11.18 -15.26
CA CYS A 92 -9.97 10.76 -16.63
C CYS A 92 -11.00 9.76 -17.13
N SER A 93 -11.36 8.76 -16.31
CA SER A 93 -12.37 7.76 -16.68
C SER A 93 -13.77 8.36 -16.88
N SER A 94 -14.12 9.41 -16.13
CA SER A 94 -15.43 10.08 -16.26
C SER A 94 -15.53 10.94 -17.51
N ASN A 95 -14.40 11.51 -17.95
CA ASN A 95 -14.33 12.36 -19.15
C ASN A 95 -13.89 11.59 -20.41
N GLY A 96 -13.74 10.26 -20.34
CA GLY A 96 -13.28 9.43 -21.45
C GLY A 96 -11.84 9.74 -21.90
N LEU A 97 -11.01 10.29 -21.01
CA LEU A 97 -9.62 10.65 -21.27
C LEU A 97 -8.68 9.48 -20.97
N GLU A 98 -7.63 9.36 -21.76
CA GLU A 98 -6.58 8.36 -21.53
C GLU A 98 -5.72 8.78 -20.34
N TYR A 99 -5.98 8.18 -19.17
CA TYR A 99 -5.31 8.48 -17.89
C TYR A 99 -3.78 8.48 -18.01
N ILE A 100 -3.21 7.49 -18.71
CA ILE A 100 -1.76 7.32 -18.76
C ILE A 100 -1.07 8.44 -19.56
N VAL A 101 -1.71 8.93 -20.62
CA VAL A 101 -1.21 10.04 -21.41
C VAL A 101 -1.34 11.35 -20.63
N GLY A 102 -2.47 11.54 -19.93
CA GLY A 102 -2.64 12.68 -19.01
C GLY A 102 -1.55 12.73 -17.94
N ARG A 103 -1.14 11.57 -17.41
CA ARG A 103 -0.04 11.46 -16.44
C ARG A 103 1.31 11.86 -17.03
N VAL A 104 1.59 11.53 -18.29
CA VAL A 104 2.82 11.96 -18.98
C VAL A 104 2.86 13.49 -19.10
N TRP A 105 1.74 14.13 -19.46
CA TRP A 105 1.65 15.58 -19.52
C TRP A 105 1.83 16.25 -18.14
N ILE A 106 1.23 15.69 -17.09
CA ILE A 106 1.50 16.11 -15.71
C ILE A 106 3.00 16.02 -15.40
N GLY A 107 3.67 14.94 -15.83
CA GLY A 107 5.12 14.77 -15.68
C GLY A 107 5.94 15.85 -16.39
N PHE A 108 5.59 16.19 -17.64
CA PHE A 108 6.26 17.28 -18.38
C PHE A 108 6.13 18.63 -17.67
N TRP A 109 4.92 18.97 -17.20
CA TRP A 109 4.70 20.20 -16.43
C TRP A 109 5.44 20.18 -15.10
N LEU A 110 5.51 19.03 -14.41
CA LEU A 110 6.25 18.89 -13.17
C LEU A 110 7.74 19.15 -13.38
N ILE A 111 8.36 18.60 -14.44
CA ILE A 111 9.76 18.87 -14.78
C ILE A 111 9.97 20.37 -15.05
N LEU A 112 9.09 20.99 -15.83
CA LEU A 112 9.17 22.42 -16.12
C LEU A 112 9.05 23.28 -14.86
N LEU A 113 8.07 23.00 -14.00
CA LEU A 113 7.85 23.71 -12.73
C LEU A 113 9.07 23.56 -11.81
N VAL A 114 9.62 22.35 -11.68
CA VAL A 114 10.83 22.11 -10.88
C VAL A 114 12.02 22.91 -11.43
N LEU A 115 12.26 22.90 -12.74
CA LEU A 115 13.35 23.66 -13.35
C LEU A 115 13.20 25.17 -13.11
N VAL A 116 11.99 25.71 -13.31
CA VAL A 116 11.71 27.14 -13.08
C VAL A 116 11.93 27.51 -11.61
N VAL A 117 11.41 26.71 -10.67
CA VAL A 117 11.55 26.99 -9.24
C VAL A 117 13.01 26.88 -8.79
N VAL A 118 13.77 25.90 -9.30
CA VAL A 118 15.20 25.77 -9.01
C VAL A 118 15.99 26.94 -9.59
N ALA A 119 15.71 27.35 -10.83
CA ALA A 119 16.38 28.48 -11.49
C ALA A 119 16.09 29.82 -10.80
N CYS A 120 14.88 30.00 -10.25
CA CYS A 120 14.46 31.22 -9.54
C CYS A 120 14.78 31.21 -8.03
N GLU A 121 15.71 30.36 -7.57
CA GLU A 121 16.08 30.22 -6.15
C GLU A 121 14.88 29.93 -5.21
N GLY A 122 13.99 29.04 -5.63
CA GLY A 122 12.81 28.64 -4.86
C GLY A 122 13.07 28.11 -3.45
N SER A 123 14.32 27.78 -3.13
CA SER A 123 14.78 27.49 -1.75
C SER A 123 14.44 28.61 -0.76
N PHE A 124 14.21 29.85 -1.21
CA PHE A 124 13.74 30.91 -0.34
C PHE A 124 12.38 30.60 0.30
N LEU A 125 11.47 29.91 -0.41
CA LEU A 125 10.13 29.56 0.10
C LEU A 125 10.21 28.67 1.35
N VAL A 126 11.25 27.85 1.44
CA VAL A 126 11.49 26.94 2.58
C VAL A 126 11.69 27.74 3.87
N ARG A 127 12.22 28.97 3.81
CA ARG A 127 12.41 29.83 4.99
C ARG A 127 11.11 30.24 5.65
N TYR A 128 9.99 30.20 4.94
CA TYR A 128 8.67 30.49 5.51
C TYR A 128 8.05 29.29 6.24
N LEU A 129 8.62 28.09 6.09
CA LEU A 129 8.20 26.91 6.84
C LEU A 129 8.81 26.96 8.24
N SER A 130 8.05 27.52 9.18
CA SER A 130 8.42 27.57 10.58
C SER A 130 8.38 26.17 11.23
N ARG A 131 9.11 26.00 12.34
CA ARG A 131 9.04 24.80 13.19
C ARG A 131 7.60 24.46 13.58
N TYR A 132 6.78 25.47 13.85
CA TYR A 132 5.36 25.30 14.14
C TYR A 132 4.60 24.59 13.01
N THR A 133 4.85 25.00 11.76
CA THR A 133 4.23 24.37 10.58
C THR A 133 4.72 22.95 10.37
N GLN A 134 6.02 22.72 10.55
CA GLN A 134 6.63 21.39 10.45
C GLN A 134 6.06 20.41 11.49
N GLU A 135 5.91 20.84 12.75
CA GLU A 135 5.33 20.03 13.82
C GLU A 135 3.86 19.67 13.53
N ILE A 136 3.03 20.64 13.12
CA ILE A 136 1.63 20.38 12.74
C ILE A 136 1.54 19.39 11.59
N PHE A 137 2.36 19.57 10.56
CA PHE A 137 2.33 18.70 9.39
C PHE A 137 2.81 17.28 9.69
N SER A 138 3.89 17.14 10.47
CA SER A 138 4.38 15.83 10.91
C SER A 138 3.34 15.09 11.76
N PHE A 139 2.61 15.80 12.63
CA PHE A 139 1.50 15.27 13.39
C PHE A 139 0.34 14.85 12.48
N LEU A 140 -0.02 15.68 11.49
CA LEU A 140 -1.09 15.39 10.53
C LEU A 140 -0.79 14.14 9.71
N ILE A 141 0.42 14.00 9.14
CA ILE A 141 0.81 12.80 8.40
C ILE A 141 0.75 11.57 9.31
N SER A 142 1.27 11.68 10.53
CA SER A 142 1.25 10.59 11.50
C SER A 142 -0.19 10.16 11.83
N LEU A 143 -1.10 11.12 12.02
CA LEU A 143 -2.52 10.87 12.27
C LEU A 143 -3.20 10.21 11.07
N ILE A 144 -2.95 10.68 9.85
CA ILE A 144 -3.48 10.09 8.60
C ILE A 144 -3.00 8.64 8.47
N PHE A 145 -1.72 8.36 8.71
CA PHE A 145 -1.16 7.02 8.60
C PHE A 145 -1.76 6.04 9.62
N ILE A 146 -1.94 6.49 10.87
CA ILE A 146 -2.62 5.70 11.91
C ILE A 146 -4.07 5.43 11.50
N PHE A 147 -4.81 6.45 11.10
CA PHE A 147 -6.21 6.32 10.67
C PHE A 147 -6.36 5.38 9.47
N GLU A 148 -5.47 5.48 8.49
CA GLU A 148 -5.47 4.60 7.32
C GLU A 148 -5.23 3.14 7.71
N THR A 149 -4.31 2.88 8.65
CA THR A 149 -4.02 1.52 9.13
C THR A 149 -5.25 0.89 9.77
N PHE A 150 -5.94 1.62 10.66
CA PHE A 150 -7.19 1.13 11.25
C PHE A 150 -8.33 1.02 10.23
N SER A 151 -8.43 1.94 9.27
CA SER A 151 -9.42 1.86 8.19
C SER A 151 -9.24 0.61 7.34
N LYS A 152 -8.00 0.21 7.04
CA LYS A 152 -7.69 -1.07 6.36
C LYS A 152 -8.15 -2.26 7.19
N LEU A 153 -7.86 -2.27 8.49
CA LEU A 153 -8.33 -3.32 9.40
C LEU A 153 -9.87 -3.41 9.42
N VAL A 154 -10.57 -2.29 9.55
CA VAL A 154 -12.04 -2.25 9.51
C VAL A 154 -12.57 -2.78 8.18
N THR A 155 -11.85 -2.55 7.08
CA THR A 155 -12.29 -3.07 5.79
C THR A 155 -12.12 -4.58 5.68
N ILE A 156 -11.07 -5.16 6.28
CA ILE A 156 -10.94 -6.62 6.42
C ILE A 156 -12.11 -7.20 7.23
N PHE A 157 -12.56 -6.51 8.29
CA PHE A 157 -13.74 -6.92 9.06
C PHE A 157 -15.05 -6.81 8.27
N LYS A 158 -15.15 -5.89 7.31
CA LYS A 158 -16.32 -5.78 6.42
C LYS A 158 -16.32 -6.89 5.36
N ASP A 159 -15.16 -7.20 4.81
CA ASP A 159 -14.99 -8.28 3.82
C ASP A 159 -15.18 -9.67 4.44
N HIS A 160 -14.77 -9.84 5.69
CA HIS A 160 -14.87 -11.08 6.44
C HIS A 160 -15.68 -10.83 7.74
N PRO A 161 -16.99 -10.58 7.65
CA PRO A 161 -17.82 -10.28 8.82
C PRO A 161 -17.87 -11.49 9.75
N LEU A 162 -17.99 -11.23 11.06
CA LEU A 162 -18.17 -12.27 12.07
C LEU A 162 -19.60 -12.80 11.99
N LYS A 163 -19.75 -14.03 11.50
CA LYS A 163 -21.02 -14.74 11.37
C LYS A 163 -20.89 -16.10 12.05
N GLU A 164 -22.01 -16.65 12.52
CA GLU A 164 -22.03 -18.00 13.09
C GLU A 164 -21.91 -19.06 11.98
N GLU A 165 -22.51 -18.79 10.82
CA GLU A 165 -22.46 -19.66 9.65
C GLU A 165 -21.82 -18.96 8.45
N TYR A 166 -20.94 -19.68 7.77
CA TYR A 166 -20.27 -19.22 6.56
C TYR A 166 -20.60 -20.15 5.39
N PRO A 167 -20.88 -19.60 4.19
CA PRO A 167 -21.04 -20.41 2.99
C PRO A 167 -19.73 -21.16 2.69
N LYS A 168 -19.81 -22.47 2.45
CA LYS A 168 -18.63 -23.28 2.13
C LYS A 168 -18.14 -22.96 0.72
N GLY A 169 -16.87 -22.57 0.59
CA GLY A 169 -16.19 -22.42 -0.69
C GLY A 169 -16.18 -21.01 -1.30
N GLU A 170 -16.77 -20.02 -0.64
CA GLU A 170 -16.77 -18.62 -1.11
C GLU A 170 -16.22 -17.66 -0.04
N VAL A 171 -15.76 -16.49 -0.49
CA VAL A 171 -15.46 -15.35 0.37
C VAL A 171 -16.82 -14.80 0.83
N PRO A 172 -17.13 -14.67 2.13
CA PRO A 172 -16.23 -14.51 3.28
C PRO A 172 -15.79 -15.80 3.99
N GLN A 173 -14.53 -15.82 4.44
CA GLN A 173 -13.97 -16.91 5.26
C GLN A 173 -14.06 -16.64 6.77
N PRO A 174 -14.26 -17.69 7.60
CA PRO A 174 -14.30 -17.56 9.06
C PRO A 174 -12.95 -17.16 9.65
N ASN A 175 -12.98 -16.48 10.80
CA ASN A 175 -11.83 -16.15 11.67
C ASN A 175 -10.70 -15.29 11.05
N THR A 176 -10.72 -15.02 9.74
CA THR A 176 -9.73 -14.18 9.05
C THR A 176 -9.60 -12.78 9.67
N ALA A 177 -10.72 -12.14 9.99
CA ALA A 177 -10.71 -10.79 10.56
C ALA A 177 -10.07 -10.74 11.95
N LEU A 178 -10.40 -11.71 12.83
CA LEU A 178 -9.83 -11.81 14.17
C LEU A 178 -8.34 -12.12 14.11
N LEU A 179 -7.93 -13.08 13.28
CA LEU A 179 -6.52 -13.41 13.09
C LEU A 179 -5.73 -12.20 12.58
N SER A 180 -6.27 -11.45 11.62
CA SER A 180 -5.64 -10.22 11.11
C SER A 180 -5.46 -9.16 12.20
N LEU A 181 -6.43 -9.01 13.10
CA LEU A 181 -6.34 -8.11 14.25
C LEU A 181 -5.26 -8.56 15.25
N VAL A 182 -5.20 -9.87 15.54
CA VAL A 182 -4.18 -10.45 16.42
C VAL A 182 -2.78 -10.29 15.82
N LEU A 183 -2.60 -10.54 14.52
CA LEU A 183 -1.33 -10.37 13.83
C LEU A 183 -0.87 -8.90 13.83
N MET A 184 -1.78 -7.97 13.57
CA MET A 184 -1.49 -6.53 13.61
C MET A 184 -1.09 -6.07 15.03
N ALA A 185 -1.92 -6.37 16.03
CA ALA A 185 -1.66 -5.99 17.42
C ALA A 185 -0.38 -6.64 17.95
N GLY A 186 -0.19 -7.93 17.69
CA GLY A 186 1.00 -8.69 18.10
C GLY A 186 2.29 -8.10 17.51
N THR A 187 2.30 -7.76 16.21
CA THR A 187 3.47 -7.12 15.58
C THR A 187 3.77 -5.77 16.21
N PHE A 188 2.75 -4.95 16.47
CA PHE A 188 2.91 -3.63 17.09
C PHE A 188 3.46 -3.73 18.53
N PHE A 189 2.85 -4.56 19.38
CA PHE A 189 3.29 -4.72 20.76
C PHE A 189 4.68 -5.31 20.87
N LEU A 190 5.00 -6.30 20.03
CA LEU A 190 6.34 -6.90 20.00
C LEU A 190 7.39 -5.88 19.55
N ALA A 191 7.12 -5.10 18.51
CA ALA A 191 8.05 -4.07 18.03
C ALA A 191 8.24 -2.96 19.09
N PHE A 192 7.16 -2.54 19.75
CA PHE A 192 7.20 -1.58 20.83
C PHE A 192 8.00 -2.08 22.03
N PHE A 193 7.81 -3.34 22.41
CA PHE A 193 8.54 -3.98 23.51
C PHE A 193 10.04 -4.09 23.20
N LEU A 194 10.40 -4.59 22.01
CA LEU A 194 11.81 -4.68 21.58
C LEU A 194 12.48 -3.30 21.51
N ARG A 195 11.74 -2.26 21.14
CA ARG A 195 12.25 -0.87 21.18
C ARG A 195 12.48 -0.38 22.61
N LYS A 196 11.58 -0.65 23.55
CA LYS A 196 11.79 -0.33 24.98
C LYS A 196 12.93 -1.14 25.59
N PHE A 197 13.09 -2.39 25.15
CA PHE A 197 14.14 -3.29 25.60
C PHE A 197 15.55 -2.72 25.35
N LYS A 198 15.74 -1.91 24.30
CA LYS A 198 16.99 -1.18 24.02
C LYS A 198 17.54 -0.40 25.22
N ASN A 199 16.65 0.14 26.07
CA ASN A 199 17.01 0.96 27.23
C ASN A 199 16.94 0.21 28.57
N SER A 200 16.49 -1.05 28.56
CA SER A 200 16.26 -1.85 29.77
C SER A 200 17.56 -2.40 30.36
N SER A 201 17.70 -2.53 31.68
CA SER A 201 18.94 -3.01 32.32
C SER A 201 19.28 -4.49 32.05
N PHE A 202 18.34 -5.25 31.47
CA PHE A 202 18.54 -6.65 31.13
C PHE A 202 19.43 -6.80 29.88
N LEU A 203 20.40 -7.73 29.94
CA LEU A 203 21.41 -8.11 28.92
C LEU A 203 22.64 -7.19 28.75
N PRO A 204 23.77 -7.74 28.25
CA PRO A 204 24.97 -6.97 27.91
C PRO A 204 24.68 -5.87 26.88
N GLY A 205 25.31 -4.70 27.06
CA GLY A 205 24.97 -3.49 26.32
C GLY A 205 25.04 -3.60 24.78
N LYS A 206 25.96 -4.41 24.23
CA LYS A 206 26.06 -4.62 22.77
C LYS A 206 24.86 -5.40 22.21
N VAL A 207 24.49 -6.50 22.86
CA VAL A 207 23.38 -7.38 22.45
C VAL A 207 22.04 -6.63 22.55
N ARG A 208 21.82 -5.89 23.64
CA ARG A 208 20.61 -5.09 23.85
C ARG A 208 20.40 -4.02 22.77
N ARG A 209 21.47 -3.32 22.35
CA ARG A 209 21.39 -2.32 21.27
C ARG A 209 21.02 -2.98 19.94
N LEU A 210 21.67 -4.10 19.61
CA LEU A 210 21.38 -4.87 18.40
C LEU A 210 19.92 -5.31 18.33
N ILE A 211 19.41 -5.93 19.41
CA ILE A 211 18.01 -6.38 19.48
C ILE A 211 17.03 -5.19 19.36
N GLY A 212 17.35 -4.07 19.99
CA GLY A 212 16.54 -2.86 19.92
C GLY A 212 16.50 -2.22 18.52
N ASP A 213 17.65 -2.19 17.82
CA ASP A 213 17.77 -1.61 16.48
C ASP A 213 17.11 -2.48 15.41
N PHE A 214 17.15 -3.82 15.56
CA PHE A 214 16.45 -4.78 14.70
C PHE A 214 15.02 -5.12 15.17
N GLY A 215 14.48 -4.40 16.16
CA GLY A 215 13.21 -4.75 16.80
C GLY A 215 12.02 -4.84 15.83
N VAL A 216 11.91 -3.92 14.87
CA VAL A 216 10.84 -3.93 13.87
C VAL A 216 10.97 -5.14 12.92
N PRO A 217 12.11 -5.37 12.23
CA PRO A 217 12.30 -6.58 11.41
C PRO A 217 12.06 -7.89 12.16
N ILE A 218 12.58 -8.02 13.39
CA ILE A 218 12.40 -9.23 14.22
C ILE A 218 10.92 -9.47 14.51
N SER A 219 10.16 -8.41 14.81
CA SER A 219 8.73 -8.52 15.11
C SER A 219 7.92 -8.99 13.90
N ILE A 220 8.23 -8.42 12.73
CA ILE A 220 7.61 -8.84 11.45
C ILE A 220 7.91 -10.32 11.19
N PHE A 221 9.17 -10.74 11.36
CA PHE A 221 9.58 -12.13 11.15
C PHE A 221 8.86 -13.10 12.09
N ILE A 222 8.79 -12.81 13.38
CA ILE A 222 8.12 -13.67 14.38
C ILE A 222 6.63 -13.81 14.07
N MET A 223 5.95 -12.71 13.76
CA MET A 223 4.51 -12.74 13.47
C MET A 223 4.20 -13.38 12.10
N ALA A 224 5.07 -13.22 11.11
CA ALA A 224 4.96 -13.93 9.84
C ALA A 224 5.19 -15.44 10.01
N LEU A 225 6.09 -15.84 10.91
CA LEU A 225 6.30 -17.25 11.26
C LEU A 225 5.07 -17.83 12.00
N ALA A 226 4.46 -17.06 12.90
CA ALA A 226 3.21 -17.45 13.54
C ALA A 226 2.08 -17.65 12.51
N ASP A 227 1.92 -16.74 11.56
CA ASP A 227 0.97 -16.90 10.43
C ASP A 227 1.30 -18.13 9.57
N PHE A 228 2.58 -18.46 9.36
CA PHE A 228 2.98 -19.65 8.61
C PHE A 228 2.56 -20.96 9.28
N PHE A 229 2.58 -21.03 10.62
CA PHE A 229 2.14 -22.21 11.36
C PHE A 229 0.61 -22.34 11.45
N ILE A 230 -0.14 -21.26 11.26
CA ILE A 230 -1.61 -21.27 11.25
C ILE A 230 -2.08 -21.55 9.83
N THR A 231 -2.24 -22.83 9.48
CA THR A 231 -2.65 -23.24 8.11
C THR A 231 -4.16 -23.21 7.89
N ASP A 232 -4.94 -23.20 8.97
CA ASP A 232 -6.39 -23.45 8.91
C ASP A 232 -7.24 -22.19 8.70
N THR A 233 -6.59 -21.02 8.63
CA THR A 233 -7.30 -19.73 8.46
C THR A 233 -6.60 -18.90 7.40
N TYR A 234 -7.38 -18.38 6.46
CA TYR A 234 -6.88 -17.46 5.45
C TYR A 234 -6.49 -16.12 6.06
N THR A 235 -5.38 -15.57 5.59
CA THR A 235 -4.90 -14.22 5.88
C THR A 235 -4.54 -13.51 4.56
N GLN A 236 -4.76 -12.20 4.51
CA GLN A 236 -4.40 -11.41 3.33
C GLN A 236 -2.88 -11.25 3.26
N LYS A 237 -2.26 -11.86 2.25
CA LYS A 237 -0.80 -11.83 2.03
C LYS A 237 -0.43 -10.82 0.96
N LEU A 238 0.81 -10.32 1.03
CA LEU A 238 1.34 -9.42 0.01
C LEU A 238 1.39 -10.14 -1.34
N SER A 239 0.62 -9.65 -2.31
CA SER A 239 0.64 -10.14 -3.69
C SER A 239 1.72 -9.41 -4.47
N VAL A 240 2.84 -10.09 -4.73
CA VAL A 240 3.93 -9.58 -5.57
C VAL A 240 3.82 -10.23 -6.95
N PRO A 241 3.86 -9.47 -8.05
CA PRO A 241 3.86 -10.04 -9.39
C PRO A 241 5.08 -10.94 -9.59
N LYS A 242 4.89 -12.11 -10.22
CA LYS A 242 5.96 -13.11 -10.44
C LYS A 242 7.06 -12.64 -11.40
N GLY A 243 6.84 -11.55 -12.14
CA GLY A 243 7.81 -11.01 -13.07
C GLY A 243 7.67 -9.50 -13.23
N LEU A 244 8.71 -8.89 -13.81
CA LEU A 244 8.71 -7.48 -14.21
C LEU A 244 7.91 -7.32 -15.50
N GLN A 245 6.58 -7.40 -15.39
CA GLN A 245 5.66 -7.14 -16.49
C GLN A 245 4.85 -5.89 -16.17
N VAL A 246 4.44 -5.15 -17.19
CA VAL A 246 3.43 -4.11 -17.02
C VAL A 246 2.14 -4.76 -16.52
N THR A 247 1.45 -4.06 -15.62
CA THR A 247 0.26 -4.59 -14.92
C THR A 247 -0.86 -4.98 -15.88
N ASN A 248 -0.89 -4.40 -17.08
CA ASN A 248 -1.72 -4.83 -18.19
C ASN A 248 -0.94 -4.83 -19.52
N ALA A 249 -0.25 -5.95 -19.80
CA ALA A 249 0.57 -6.14 -21.00
C ALA A 249 -0.23 -6.13 -22.31
N THR A 250 -1.52 -6.48 -22.25
CA THR A 250 -2.42 -6.40 -23.41
C THR A 250 -2.94 -5.00 -23.70
N ALA A 251 -2.88 -4.10 -22.71
CA ALA A 251 -3.46 -2.78 -22.85
C ALA A 251 -2.47 -1.67 -23.24
N ARG A 252 -1.18 -1.86 -22.95
CA ARG A 252 -0.19 -0.78 -22.95
C ARG A 252 1.25 -1.29 -23.12
N THR A 253 2.10 -0.46 -23.70
CA THR A 253 3.56 -0.62 -23.75
C THR A 253 4.30 0.15 -22.65
N TRP A 254 5.57 -0.21 -22.39
CA TRP A 254 6.42 0.51 -21.42
C TRP A 254 6.58 2.00 -21.78
N PHE A 255 6.78 2.28 -23.07
CA PHE A 255 6.79 3.63 -23.61
C PHE A 255 5.37 4.08 -23.93
N ILE A 256 5.02 5.31 -23.52
CA ILE A 256 3.71 5.92 -23.73
C ILE A 256 3.87 7.06 -24.72
N HIS A 257 3.08 7.05 -25.79
CA HIS A 257 3.12 8.14 -26.76
C HIS A 257 2.33 9.37 -26.23
N PRO A 258 2.92 10.58 -26.19
CA PRO A 258 2.30 11.75 -25.57
C PRO A 258 1.07 12.29 -26.31
N MET A 259 0.84 11.89 -27.57
CA MET A 259 -0.34 12.29 -28.35
C MET A 259 -1.55 11.34 -28.20
N GLY A 260 -1.42 10.27 -27.40
CA GLY A 260 -2.41 9.20 -27.35
C GLY A 260 -1.87 7.87 -27.85
N GLU A 261 -2.26 6.76 -27.21
CA GLU A 261 -2.03 5.41 -27.75
C GLU A 261 -3.28 4.90 -28.48
N ARG A 262 -4.47 5.09 -27.89
CA ARG A 262 -5.73 4.56 -28.42
C ARG A 262 -6.64 5.63 -29.03
N THR A 263 -6.68 6.80 -28.39
CA THR A 263 -7.46 7.95 -28.83
C THR A 263 -6.58 9.18 -28.85
N PRO A 264 -6.78 10.11 -29.80
CA PRO A 264 -6.03 11.35 -29.81
C PRO A 264 -6.31 12.12 -28.52
N PHE A 265 -5.26 12.41 -27.76
CA PHE A 265 -5.41 13.11 -26.49
C PHE A 265 -5.77 14.58 -26.76
N PRO A 266 -6.79 15.15 -26.09
CA PRO A 266 -7.23 16.50 -26.39
C PRO A 266 -6.18 17.55 -25.99
N ILE A 267 -5.87 18.45 -26.94
CA ILE A 267 -4.85 19.50 -26.76
C ILE A 267 -5.17 20.41 -25.57
N TRP A 268 -6.45 20.75 -25.36
CA TRP A 268 -6.85 21.57 -24.22
C TRP A 268 -6.47 20.94 -22.87
N MET A 269 -6.55 19.60 -22.78
CA MET A 269 -6.19 18.86 -21.57
C MET A 269 -4.67 18.79 -21.37
N MET A 270 -3.89 18.82 -22.45
CA MET A 270 -2.43 18.91 -22.37
C MET A 270 -2.00 20.18 -21.62
N PHE A 271 -2.60 21.32 -21.94
CA PHE A 271 -2.34 22.58 -21.22
C PHE A 271 -3.00 22.61 -19.84
N ALA A 272 -4.25 22.14 -19.72
CA ALA A 272 -4.97 22.12 -18.44
C ALA A 272 -4.26 21.25 -17.38
N SER A 273 -3.46 20.26 -17.80
CA SER A 273 -2.69 19.40 -16.91
C SER A 273 -1.62 20.12 -16.07
N VAL A 274 -1.34 21.40 -16.34
CA VAL A 274 -0.51 22.25 -15.46
C VAL A 274 -1.12 22.40 -14.06
N ILE A 275 -2.45 22.40 -13.95
CA ILE A 275 -3.16 22.54 -12.67
C ILE A 275 -2.90 21.32 -11.76
N PRO A 276 -3.19 20.07 -12.20
CA PRO A 276 -2.84 18.90 -11.40
C PRO A 276 -1.32 18.76 -11.19
N ALA A 277 -0.48 19.16 -12.16
CA ALA A 277 0.97 19.16 -11.98
C ALA A 277 1.44 20.12 -10.87
N LEU A 278 0.85 21.31 -10.78
CA LEU A 278 1.14 22.26 -9.71
C LEU A 278 0.75 21.69 -8.34
N LEU A 279 -0.40 21.01 -8.26
CA LEU A 279 -0.83 20.34 -7.02
C LEU A 279 0.17 19.26 -6.60
N VAL A 280 0.56 18.37 -7.52
CA VAL A 280 1.56 17.32 -7.25
C VAL A 280 2.91 17.92 -6.86
N PHE A 281 3.33 18.99 -7.55
CA PHE A 281 4.55 19.71 -7.22
C PHE A 281 4.52 20.25 -5.78
N ILE A 282 3.42 20.90 -5.37
CA ILE A 282 3.27 21.41 -4.00
C ILE A 282 3.30 20.27 -2.98
N LEU A 283 2.61 19.16 -3.25
CA LEU A 283 2.60 18.00 -2.36
C LEU A 283 4.00 17.42 -2.16
N ILE A 284 4.73 17.16 -3.26
CA ILE A 284 6.10 16.62 -3.20
C ILE A 284 7.05 17.62 -2.55
N PHE A 285 6.93 18.90 -2.89
CA PHE A 285 7.79 19.96 -2.33
C PHE A 285 7.60 20.07 -0.82
N LEU A 286 6.37 20.16 -0.33
CA LEU A 286 6.09 20.23 1.11
C LEU A 286 6.53 18.96 1.84
N GLU A 287 6.23 17.78 1.29
CA GLU A 287 6.62 16.50 1.90
C GLU A 287 8.14 16.37 2.01
N THR A 288 8.87 16.75 0.96
CA THR A 288 10.34 16.71 0.93
C THR A 288 10.94 17.71 1.91
N GLN A 289 10.49 18.97 1.88
CA GLN A 289 11.08 20.05 2.69
C GLN A 289 10.76 19.94 4.19
N ILE A 290 9.66 19.29 4.57
CA ILE A 290 9.35 19.04 5.98
C ILE A 290 10.12 17.82 6.50
N THR A 291 10.54 16.92 5.61
CA THR A 291 11.33 15.73 5.95
C THR A 291 12.83 16.03 6.04
N THR A 292 13.34 17.03 5.32
CA THR A 292 14.73 17.50 5.39
C THR A 292 15.01 18.39 6.58
#